data_AF-A0A957KLT0-F1
#
_entry.id   AF-A0A957KLT0-F1
#
_cell.length_a   1.000
_cell.length_b   1.000
_cell.length_c   1.000
_cell.angle_alpha   90.00
_cell.angle_beta   90.00
_cell.angle_gamma   90.00
#
_symmetry.space_group_name_H-M   'P 1'
#
loop_
_entity.id
_entity.type
_entity.pdbx_description
1 polymer ?
#
loop_
_entity_poly.entity_id
_entity_poly.type
_entity_poly.pdbx_seq_one_letter_code
_entity_poly.pdbx_strand_id
1 'polypeptide(L)' 'MTRKMIIDTDTASDDAVAIMMALMEPDIEVVAMTIVAGNVNVKQASINARYTAELCGKEVPVYEGAAYPLMREYYSA' A
#
# COMPACT_ATOMS: atom_id res chain seq x y z
N MET A 1 -5.75 -6.91 -22.38
CA MET A 1 -6.03 -5.53 -21.89
C MET A 1 -5.48 -5.46 -20.49
N THR A 2 -4.60 -4.50 -20.20
CA THR A 2 -3.99 -4.35 -18.87
C THR A 2 -5.04 -3.90 -17.86
N ARG A 3 -5.12 -4.58 -16.71
CA ARG A 3 -6.03 -4.26 -15.62
C ARG A 3 -5.42 -3.18 -14.74
N LYS A 4 -6.07 -2.02 -14.67
CA LYS A 4 -5.68 -0.94 -13.76
C LYS A 4 -6.14 -1.25 -12.33
N MET A 5 -5.28 -0.99 -11.35
CA MET A 5 -5.56 -1.20 -9.93
C MET A 5 -5.15 0.00 -9.08
N ILE A 6 -6.00 0.33 -8.11
CA ILE A 6 -5.61 1.10 -6.93
C ILE A 6 -5.51 0.09 -5.78
N ILE A 7 -4.43 0.13 -5.02
CA ILE A 7 -4.22 -0.74 -3.85
C ILE A 7 -4.41 0.12 -2.61
N ASP A 8 -5.44 -0.18 -1.81
CA ASP A 8 -5.66 0.42 -0.49
C ASP A 8 -5.14 -0.55 0.57
N THR A 9 -4.18 -0.11 1.40
CA THR A 9 -3.43 -1.01 2.29
C THR A 9 -2.80 -0.25 3.46
N ASP A 10 -2.57 -0.95 4.57
CA ASP A 10 -1.76 -0.50 5.69
C ASP A 10 -0.30 -0.99 5.62
N THR A 11 0.09 -1.64 4.52
CA THR A 11 1.45 -2.09 4.22
C THR A 11 2.19 -2.78 5.38
N ALA A 12 1.57 -3.84 5.91
CA ALA A 12 2.26 -4.81 6.75
C ALA A 12 3.11 -5.76 5.88
N SER A 13 3.64 -6.83 6.49
CA SER A 13 4.56 -7.74 5.81
C SER A 13 3.94 -8.45 4.61
N ASP A 14 2.69 -8.90 4.72
CA ASP A 14 1.97 -9.61 3.67
C ASP A 14 1.49 -8.67 2.56
N ASP A 15 1.08 -7.45 2.92
CA ASP A 15 0.77 -6.41 1.94
C ASP A 15 1.98 -6.07 1.06
N ALA A 16 3.19 -5.98 1.65
CA ALA A 16 4.40 -5.72 0.88
C ALA A 16 4.61 -6.80 -0.19
N VAL A 17 4.35 -8.08 0.14
CA VAL A 17 4.40 -9.18 -0.82
C VAL A 17 3.32 -9.02 -1.90
N ALA A 18 2.09 -8.67 -1.53
CA ALA A 18 1.00 -8.45 -2.47
C ALA A 18 1.26 -7.28 -3.44
N ILE A 19 1.82 -6.17 -2.94
CA ILE A 19 2.27 -5.03 -3.75
C ILE A 19 3.34 -5.49 -4.73
N MET A 20 4.37 -6.22 -4.28
CA MET A 20 5.42 -6.75 -5.17
C MET A 20 4.82 -7.62 -6.27
N MET A 21 3.89 -8.53 -5.94
CA MET A 21 3.20 -9.35 -6.94
C MET A 21 2.46 -8.50 -7.96
N ALA A 22 1.69 -7.51 -7.52
CA ALA A 22 0.93 -6.62 -8.41
C ALA A 22 1.85 -5.77 -9.31
N LEU A 23 2.99 -5.31 -8.80
CA LEU A 23 3.96 -4.50 -9.56
C LEU A 23 4.75 -5.31 -10.59
N MET A 24 4.88 -6.62 -10.39
CA MET A 24 5.62 -7.53 -11.25
C MET A 24 4.74 -8.27 -12.26
N GLU A 25 3.42 -8.22 -12.10
CA GLU A 25 2.47 -8.87 -13.01
C GLU A 25 2.32 -8.08 -14.33
N PRO A 26 2.62 -8.67 -15.50
CA PRO A 26 2.63 -7.95 -16.78
C PRO A 26 1.26 -7.36 -17.20
N ASP A 27 0.17 -8.01 -16.78
CA ASP A 27 -1.19 -7.61 -17.12
C ASP A 27 -1.82 -6.66 -16.08
N ILE A 28 -1.04 -6.17 -15.11
CA ILE A 28 -1.50 -5.22 -14.08
C ILE A 28 -0.77 -3.88 -14.21
N GLU A 29 -1.53 -2.80 -14.09
CA GLU A 29 -1.02 -1.44 -13.94
C GLU A 29 -1.49 -0.88 -12.60
N VAL A 30 -0.59 -0.81 -11.62
CA VAL A 30 -0.89 -0.15 -10.34
C VAL A 30 -0.80 1.36 -10.54
N VAL A 31 -1.96 2.03 -10.54
CA VAL A 31 -2.04 3.47 -10.84
C VAL A 31 -1.85 4.34 -9.61
N ALA A 32 -2.12 3.81 -8.41
CA ALA A 32 -1.90 4.47 -7.13
C ALA A 32 -1.92 3.45 -5.98
N MET A 33 -1.27 3.80 -4.88
CA MET A 33 -1.47 3.17 -3.57
C MET A 33 -2.05 4.19 -2.59
N THR A 34 -3.08 3.80 -1.85
CA THR A 34 -3.68 4.59 -0.77
C THR A 34 -3.42 3.91 0.57
N ILE A 35 -3.10 4.71 1.59
CA ILE A 35 -2.57 4.18 2.85
C ILE A 35 -3.54 4.43 3.99
N VAL A 36 -3.91 3.37 4.72
CA VAL A 36 -4.76 3.44 5.91
C VAL A 36 -4.04 2.90 7.15
N ALA A 37 -4.50 3.26 8.35
CA ALA A 37 -3.99 2.68 9.58
C ALA A 37 -4.57 1.27 9.82
N GLY A 38 -3.73 0.32 10.22
CA GLY A 38 -4.12 -1.05 10.52
C GLY A 38 -3.13 -1.74 11.46
N ASN A 39 -2.45 -2.77 10.98
CA ASN A 39 -1.33 -3.44 11.61
C ASN A 39 -0.19 -2.46 11.94
N VAL A 40 0.03 -1.46 11.08
CA VAL A 40 0.96 -0.36 11.31
C VAL A 40 0.28 0.99 11.14
N ASN A 41 0.87 2.03 11.73
CA ASN A 41 0.35 3.39 11.60
C ASN A 41 0.59 3.93 10.19
N VAL A 42 -0.24 4.88 9.73
CA VAL A 42 -0.20 5.42 8.36
C VAL A 42 1.19 5.90 7.94
N LYS A 43 1.96 6.54 8.81
CA LYS A 43 3.29 7.04 8.45
C LYS A 43 4.26 5.91 8.13
N GLN A 44 4.27 4.86 8.96
CA GLN A 44 5.12 3.69 8.72
C GLN A 44 4.64 2.90 7.49
N ALA A 45 3.33 2.69 7.36
CA ALA A 45 2.71 2.06 6.20
C ALA A 45 3.10 2.77 4.89
N SER A 46 3.02 4.09 4.91
CA SER A 46 3.39 5.00 3.81
C SER A 46 4.85 4.81 3.42
N ILE A 47 5.78 4.78 4.39
CA ILE A 47 7.19 4.49 4.14
C ILE A 47 7.37 3.09 3.53
N ASN A 48 6.71 2.08 4.09
CA ASN A 48 6.79 0.70 3.63
C ASN A 48 6.33 0.59 2.16
N ALA A 49 5.20 1.18 1.79
CA ALA A 49 4.66 1.13 0.43
C ALA A 49 5.63 1.74 -0.60
N ARG A 50 6.21 2.90 -0.27
CA ARG A 50 7.21 3.55 -1.14
C ARG A 50 8.47 2.71 -1.26
N TYR A 51 8.95 2.18 -0.14
CA TYR A 51 10.15 1.33 -0.12
C TYR A 51 9.94 0.04 -0.94
N THR A 52 8.77 -0.60 -0.82
CA THR A 52 8.42 -1.77 -1.64
C THR A 52 8.40 -1.43 -3.13
N ALA A 53 7.78 -0.31 -3.52
CA ALA A 53 7.77 0.12 -4.91
C ALA A 53 9.17 0.43 -5.45
N GLU A 54 10.01 1.10 -4.64
CA GLU A 54 11.41 1.40 -4.95
C GLU A 54 12.22 0.11 -5.18
N LEU A 55 12.06 -0.90 -4.31
CA LEU A 55 12.70 -2.21 -4.47
C LEU A 55 12.26 -2.96 -5.73
N CYS A 56 11.02 -2.74 -6.19
CA CYS A 56 10.53 -3.25 -7.47
C CYS A 56 10.97 -2.43 -8.68
N GLY A 57 11.70 -1.32 -8.49
CA GLY A 57 12.08 -0.40 -9.57
C GLY A 57 10.88 0.28 -10.22
N LYS A 58 9.81 0.54 -9.45
CA LYS A 58 8.58 1.18 -9.92
C LYS A 58 8.35 2.50 -9.21
N GLU A 59 7.85 3.49 -9.95
CA GLU A 59 7.33 4.73 -9.38
C GLU A 59 5.80 4.67 -9.39
N VAL A 60 5.19 4.57 -8.21
CA VAL A 60 3.73 4.57 -8.04
C VAL A 60 3.35 5.67 -7.05
N PRO A 61 2.39 6.55 -7.38
CA PRO A 61 1.91 7.56 -6.45
C PRO A 61 1.34 6.92 -5.16
N VAL A 62 1.81 7.38 -4.00
CA VAL A 62 1.35 6.93 -2.69
C VAL A 62 0.67 8.08 -1.94
N TYR A 63 -0.57 7.88 -1.52
CA TYR A 63 -1.38 8.87 -0.83
C TYR A 63 -1.72 8.41 0.59
N GLU A 64 -1.41 9.24 1.59
CA GLU A 64 -1.81 8.98 2.97
C GLU A 64 -3.30 9.24 3.16
N GLY A 65 -4.01 8.25 3.71
CA GLY A 65 -5.42 8.28 4.01
C GLY A 65 -5.71 8.34 5.51
N ALA A 66 -6.69 7.55 5.95
CA ALA A 66 -7.21 7.63 7.32
C ALA A 66 -6.20 7.11 8.36
N ALA A 67 -5.76 7.98 9.26
CA ALA A 67 -4.86 7.63 10.37
C ALA A 67 -5.54 6.89 11.53
N TYR A 68 -6.88 6.86 11.56
CA TYR A 68 -7.66 6.25 12.64
C TYR A 68 -8.92 5.58 12.08
N PRO A 69 -9.44 4.52 12.73
CA PRO A 69 -10.75 3.97 12.42
C PRO A 69 -11.86 5.01 12.61
N LEU A 70 -12.96 4.87 11.87
CA LEU A 70 -14.06 5.85 11.91
C LEU A 70 -14.82 5.92 13.25
N MET A 71 -14.96 4.78 13.94
CA MET A 71 -15.89 4.63 15.07
C MET A 71 -15.25 4.04 16.33
N ARG A 72 -13.96 3.68 16.29
CA ARG A 72 -13.26 3.03 17.40
C ARG A 72 -11.84 3.56 17.53
N GLU A 73 -11.25 3.37 18.70
CA GLU A 73 -9.84 3.67 18.90
C GLU A 73 -8.94 2.78 18.03
N TYR A 74 -7.83 3.36 17.61
CA TYR A 74 -6.78 2.67 16.88
C TYR A 74 -5.91 1.87 17.85
N TYR A 75 -5.65 0.61 17.49
CA TYR A 75 -4.68 -0.25 18.15
C TYR A 75 -3.89 -0.95 17.05
N SER A 76 -2.56 -0.82 17.08
CA SER A 76 -1.69 -1.62 16.21
C SER A 76 -1.58 -3.04 16.75
N ALA A 77 -1.40 -4.00 15.84
CA ALA A 77 -1.02 -5.37 16.21
C ALA A 77 0.40 -5.43 16.79
#